data_AF-A0A4Z0H2A3-F1
#
_entry.id   AF-A0A4Z0H2A3-F1
#
_cell.length_a   1.000
_cell.length_b   1.000
_cell.length_c   1.000
_cell.angle_alpha   90.00
_cell.angle_beta   90.00
_cell.angle_gamma   90.00
#
_symmetry.space_group_name_H-M   'P 1'
#
loop_
_entity.id
_entity.type
_entity.pdbx_description
1 polymer ?
#
loop_
_entity_poly.entity_id
_entity_poly.type
_entity_poly.pdbx_seq_one_letter_code
_entity_poly.pdbx_strand_id
1 'polypeptide(L)'
;MSEALTAPLTVEFPFTRSLGPIQSAFLTGLRERTVLGVRTGDGRVLVPPTEYDPVTAEELHELVETAPTGTVTTWAWNPAP
;
A
#
# COMPACT_ATOMS: atom_id res chain seq x y z
N MET A 1 -22.19 -10.82 28.00
CA MET A 1 -21.64 -9.67 27.26
C MET A 1 -22.77 -9.13 26.40
N SER A 2 -23.03 -7.83 26.42
CA SER A 2 -24.04 -7.23 25.53
C SER A 2 -23.59 -7.39 24.08
N GLU A 3 -24.52 -7.70 23.19
CA GLU A 3 -24.25 -7.79 21.75
C GLU A 3 -23.84 -6.41 21.21
N ALA A 4 -22.80 -6.37 20.37
CA ALA A 4 -22.36 -5.14 19.73
C ALA A 4 -23.31 -4.79 18.59
N LEU A 5 -23.72 -3.52 18.51
CA LEU A 5 -24.53 -3.03 17.40
C LEU A 5 -23.68 -3.08 16.11
N THR A 6 -24.21 -3.72 15.07
CA THR A 6 -23.57 -3.86 13.76
C THR A 6 -24.47 -3.27 12.68
N ALA A 7 -23.85 -2.63 11.69
CA ALA A 7 -24.47 -2.24 10.44
C ALA A 7 -23.49 -2.53 9.28
N PRO A 8 -23.98 -2.82 8.06
CA PRO A 8 -23.10 -2.95 6.89
C PRO A 8 -22.34 -1.65 6.63
N LEU A 9 -21.01 -1.74 6.52
CA LEU A 9 -20.16 -0.67 6.01
C LEU A 9 -19.69 -1.04 4.61
N THR A 10 -20.27 -0.41 3.59
CA THR A 10 -19.79 -0.54 2.22
C THR A 10 -18.68 0.48 1.98
N VAL A 11 -17.42 0.04 2.04
CA VAL A 11 -16.28 0.85 1.59
C VAL A 11 -16.13 0.63 0.08
N GLU A 12 -16.63 1.56 -0.72
CA GLU A 12 -16.48 1.53 -2.18
C GLU A 12 -15.69 2.73 -2.69
N PHE A 13 -14.92 2.49 -3.75
CA PHE A 13 -14.27 3.52 -4.55
C PHE A 13 -14.91 3.45 -5.95
N PRO A 14 -16.07 4.10 -6.18
CA PRO A 14 -16.87 3.93 -7.39
C PRO A 14 -16.31 4.72 -8.58
N PHE A 15 -14.99 4.68 -8.76
CA PHE A 15 -14.30 5.33 -9.84
C PHE A 15 -13.18 4.43 -10.38
N THR A 16 -13.06 4.40 -11.70
CA THR A 16 -11.88 3.84 -12.36
C THR A 16 -10.83 4.93 -12.41
N ARG A 17 -9.76 4.79 -11.62
CA ARG A 17 -8.56 5.63 -11.77
C ARG A 17 -7.60 4.95 -12.72
N SER A 18 -7.12 5.70 -13.71
CA SER A 18 -5.92 5.31 -14.43
C SER A 18 -4.75 5.25 -13.44
N LEU A 19 -3.95 4.21 -13.57
CA LEU A 19 -2.74 4.06 -12.76
C LEU A 19 -1.59 4.77 -13.47
N GLY A 20 -0.85 5.59 -12.73
CA GLY A 20 0.44 6.10 -13.19
C GLY A 20 1.48 4.98 -13.32
N PRO A 21 2.68 5.28 -13.83
CA PRO A 21 3.75 4.29 -14.00
C PRO A 21 4.14 3.60 -12.68
N ILE A 22 4.18 4.35 -11.57
CA ILE A 22 4.53 3.85 -10.23
C ILE A 22 3.52 2.83 -9.74
N GLN A 23 2.23 3.19 -9.72
CA GLN A 23 1.17 2.29 -9.25
C GLN A 23 0.93 1.10 -10.18
N SER A 24 1.10 1.29 -11.49
CA SER A 24 1.04 0.19 -12.45
C SER A 24 2.13 -0.83 -12.19
N ALA A 25 3.36 -0.39 -11.94
CA ALA A 25 4.48 -1.27 -11.61
C ALA A 25 4.24 -2.03 -10.30
N PHE A 26 3.74 -1.38 -9.25
CA PHE A 26 3.41 -2.04 -7.99
C PHE A 26 2.40 -3.16 -8.15
N LEU A 27 1.25 -2.89 -8.78
CA LEU A 27 0.22 -3.91 -8.99
C LEU A 27 0.70 -5.04 -9.92
N THR A 28 1.56 -4.72 -10.88
CA THR A 28 2.21 -5.74 -11.73
C THR A 28 3.16 -6.60 -10.91
N GLY A 29 3.95 -6.01 -9.99
CA GLY A 29 4.79 -6.74 -9.06
C GLY A 29 3.99 -7.69 -8.16
N LEU A 30 2.85 -7.25 -7.63
CA LEU A 30 2.00 -8.10 -6.79
C LEU A 30 1.50 -9.35 -7.54
N ARG A 31 1.19 -9.23 -8.84
CA ARG A 31 0.86 -10.39 -9.69
C ARG A 31 2.00 -11.42 -9.72
N GLU A 32 3.24 -10.94 -9.72
CA GLU A 32 4.46 -11.75 -9.71
C GLU A 32 4.94 -12.12 -8.29
N ARG A 33 4.16 -11.80 -7.25
CA ARG A 33 4.50 -12.00 -5.82
C ARG A 33 5.70 -11.18 -5.35
N THR A 34 5.96 -10.06 -6.00
CA THR A 34 7.00 -9.10 -5.64
C THR A 34 6.37 -7.83 -5.08
N VAL A 35 6.80 -7.42 -3.89
CA VAL A 35 6.40 -6.15 -3.29
C VAL A 35 7.44 -5.10 -3.67
N LEU A 36 6.99 -4.08 -4.41
CA LEU A 36 7.81 -2.92 -4.76
C LEU A 36 7.50 -1.76 -3.82
N GLY A 37 8.53 -1.06 -3.39
CA GLY A 37 8.42 0.26 -2.78
C GLY A 37 9.09 1.33 -3.64
N VAL A 38 9.06 2.57 -3.19
CA VAL A 38 9.78 3.69 -3.82
C VAL A 38 10.76 4.31 -2.82
N ARG A 39 11.99 4.62 -3.26
CA ARG A 39 13.00 5.25 -2.41
C ARG A 39 12.83 6.77 -2.40
N THR A 40 12.80 7.35 -1.20
CA THR A 40 12.76 8.80 -0.96
C THR A 40 14.15 9.42 -1.01
N GLY A 41 14.24 10.74 -1.15
CA GLY A 41 15.52 11.46 -1.18
C GLY A 41 16.36 11.30 0.10
N ASP A 42 15.72 11.01 1.23
CA ASP A 42 16.38 10.71 2.51
C ASP A 42 16.67 9.22 2.75
N GLY A 43 16.47 8.37 1.73
CA GLY A 43 16.86 6.95 1.72
C GLY A 43 15.85 5.99 2.34
N ARG A 44 14.69 6.47 2.81
CA ARG A 44 13.57 5.60 3.24
C ARG A 44 12.92 4.93 2.03
N VAL A 45 12.20 3.84 2.28
CA VAL A 45 11.39 3.15 1.25
C VAL A 45 9.93 3.20 1.69
N LEU A 46 9.06 3.71 0.83
CA LEU A 46 7.62 3.80 1.05
C LEU A 46 6.90 2.64 0.35
N VAL A 47 5.95 2.01 1.06
CA VAL A 47 5.11 0.91 0.57
C VAL A 47 3.67 1.10 1.09
N PRO A 48 2.62 1.05 0.24
CA PRO A 48 2.69 1.05 -1.23
C PRO A 48 3.48 2.25 -1.79
N PRO A 49 4.10 2.15 -2.97
CA PRO A 49 4.90 3.24 -3.50
C PRO A 49 4.01 4.45 -3.84
N THR A 50 4.58 5.65 -3.78
CA THR A 50 3.91 6.92 -4.09
C THR A 50 4.65 7.67 -5.17
N GLU A 51 3.95 8.45 -6.00
CA GLU A 51 4.58 9.25 -7.06
C GLU A 51 5.36 10.46 -6.54
N TYR A 52 5.06 10.91 -5.33
CA TYR A 52 5.68 12.07 -4.69
C TYR A 52 6.06 11.75 -3.24
N ASP A 53 7.11 12.40 -2.76
CA ASP A 53 7.52 12.35 -1.36
C ASP A 53 6.47 13.08 -0.49
N PRO A 54 5.90 12.43 0.53
CA PRO A 54 4.85 13.04 1.35
C PRO A 54 5.35 14.17 2.26
N VAL A 55 6.67 14.30 2.43
CA VAL A 55 7.32 15.33 3.24
C VAL A 55 7.78 16.50 2.37
N THR A 56 8.45 16.23 1.25
CA THR A 56 9.09 17.27 0.41
C THR A 56 8.31 17.65 -0.84
N ALA A 57 7.31 16.84 -1.23
CA ALA A 57 6.58 16.93 -2.50
C ALA A 57 7.45 16.79 -3.76
N GLU A 58 8.69 16.32 -3.62
CA GLU A 58 9.54 15.98 -4.77
C GLU A 58 9.00 14.72 -5.46
N GLU A 59 9.20 14.63 -6.78
CA GLU A 59 8.85 13.42 -7.52
C GLU A 59 9.74 12.24 -7.16
N LEU A 60 9.13 11.07 -7.04
CA LEU A 60 9.82 9.82 -6.73
C LEU A 60 9.67 8.81 -7.88
N HIS A 61 10.80 8.29 -8.33
CA HIS A 61 10.87 7.40 -9.50
C HIS A 61 11.59 6.08 -9.23
N GLU A 62 12.39 6.00 -8.16
CA GLU A 62 13.24 4.85 -7.88
C GLU A 62 12.46 3.71 -7.21
N LEU A 63 11.90 2.83 -8.04
CA LEU A 63 11.26 1.60 -7.56
C LEU A 63 12.29 0.57 -7.11
N VAL A 64 12.04 -0.04 -5.96
CA VAL A 64 12.93 -1.03 -5.34
C VAL A 64 12.13 -2.21 -4.81
N GLU A 65 12.66 -3.42 -4.98
CA GLU A 65 12.09 -4.62 -4.36
C GLU A 65 12.36 -4.60 -2.85
N THR A 66 11.31 -4.87 -2.06
CA THR A 66 11.43 -4.96 -0.61
C THR A 66 11.97 -6.32 -0.17
N ALA A 67 12.47 -6.42 1.06
CA ALA A 67 12.85 -7.70 1.63
C ALA A 67 11.67 -8.70 1.64
N PRO A 68 11.90 -10.00 1.39
CA PRO A 68 10.84 -11.01 1.33
C PRO A 68 10.26 -11.39 2.70
N THR A 69 10.79 -10.80 3.78
CA THR A 69 10.38 -11.08 5.16
C THR A 69 10.34 -9.78 5.96
N GLY A 70 9.57 -9.79 7.05
CA GLY A 70 9.44 -8.67 7.96
C GLY A 70 8.97 -9.13 9.33
N THR A 71 8.68 -8.17 10.21
CA THR A 71 8.15 -8.43 11.55
C THR A 71 6.72 -7.92 11.64
N VAL A 72 5.81 -8.74 12.14
CA VAL A 72 4.45 -8.29 12.49
C VAL A 72 4.56 -7.41 13.73
N THR A 73 4.23 -6.13 13.59
CA THR A 73 4.29 -5.14 14.68
C THR A 73 2.96 -4.97 15.40
N THR A 74 1.85 -5.21 14.71
CA THR A 74 0.48 -5.15 15.25
C THR A 74 -0.45 -6.02 14.40
N TRP A 75 -1.58 -6.43 14.97
CA TRP A 75 -2.60 -7.20 14.28
C TRP A 75 -3.97 -7.00 14.94
N ALA A 76 -5.02 -7.29 14.18
CA ALA A 76 -6.39 -7.39 14.68
C ALA A 76 -7.04 -8.64 14.09
N TRP A 77 -7.99 -9.23 14.82
CA TRP A 77 -8.77 -10.36 14.32
C TRP A 77 -9.98 -9.84 13.55
N ASN A 78 -10.16 -10.28 12.30
CA ASN A 78 -11.39 -10.09 11.55
C ASN A 78 -12.17 -11.43 11.53
N PRO A 79 -13.31 -11.55 12.24
CA PRO A 79 -14.02 -12.81 12.38
C PRO A 79 -14.71 -13.30 11.09
N ALA A 80 -14.90 -12.43 10.10
CA ALA A 80 -15.43 -12.77 8.78
C ALA A 80 -14.69 -11.98 7.68
N PRO A 81 -14.43 -12.55 6.49
CA PRO A 81 -13.70 -11.89 5.40
C PRO A 81 -14.31 -10.58 4.91
#